data_AF-A0A175A475-F1
#
_entry.id   AF-A0A175A475-F1
#
_cell.length_a   1.000
_cell.length_b   1.000
_cell.length_c   1.000
_cell.angle_alpha   90.00
_cell.angle_beta   90.00
_cell.angle_gamma   90.00
#
_symmetry.space_group_name_H-M   'P 1'
#
loop_
_entity.id
_entity.type
_entity.pdbx_description
1 polymer ?
#
loop_
_entity_poly.entity_id
_entity_poly.type
_entity_poly.pdbx_seq_one_letter_code
_entity_poly.pdbx_strand_id
1 'polypeptide(L)'
;MSLNIDGEYDIRNINQKSFENEAKKLGLGKGIATQHFLSMVEKFEMALEQSTYELEEQGYGVAVDIQKQILKKAGIHNFKLTNS
;
A
#
# COMPACT_ATOMS: atom_id res chain seq x y z
N MET A 1 2.65 -0.36 14.70
CA MET A 1 2.43 -1.75 14.23
C MET A 1 2.82 -2.73 15.34
N SER A 2 2.41 -4.02 15.27
CA SER A 2 2.81 -5.04 16.26
C SER A 2 4.24 -5.58 16.06
N LEU A 3 4.76 -5.51 14.83
CA LEU A 3 6.15 -5.81 14.46
C LEU A 3 6.75 -4.61 13.75
N ASN A 4 8.07 -4.44 13.80
CA ASN A 4 8.77 -3.39 13.04
C ASN A 4 9.24 -3.91 11.67
N ILE A 5 9.49 -2.99 10.75
CA ILE A 5 10.20 -3.24 9.49
C ILE A 5 11.34 -2.26 9.43
N ASP A 6 12.57 -2.74 9.27
CA ASP A 6 13.78 -1.91 9.26
C ASP A 6 13.99 -1.10 10.54
N GLY A 7 13.49 -1.59 11.69
CA GLY A 7 13.51 -0.86 12.96
C GLY A 7 12.41 0.21 13.10
N GLU A 8 11.56 0.40 12.09
CA GLU A 8 10.46 1.37 12.11
C GLU A 8 9.13 0.72 12.53
N TYR A 9 8.45 1.35 13.49
CA TYR A 9 7.15 0.92 14.03
C TYR A 9 5.99 1.80 13.56
N ASP A 10 6.29 3.05 13.18
CA ASP A 10 5.32 3.99 12.64
C ASP A 10 5.09 3.71 11.16
N ILE A 11 3.90 3.21 10.85
CA ILE A 11 3.51 2.86 9.47
C ILE A 11 3.61 4.04 8.50
N ARG A 12 3.55 5.28 9.00
CA ARG A 12 3.66 6.50 8.18
C ARG A 12 5.07 6.71 7.63
N ASN A 13 6.08 6.11 8.25
CA ASN A 13 7.48 6.21 7.85
C ASN A 13 7.95 4.98 7.05
N ILE A 14 7.16 3.91 7.01
CA ILE A 14 7.49 2.68 6.29
C ILE A 14 7.23 2.86 4.80
N ASN A 15 8.23 2.50 3.98
CA ASN A 15 8.17 2.56 2.53
C ASN A 15 8.87 1.34 1.91
N GLN A 16 8.92 1.27 0.58
CA GLN A 16 9.55 0.17 -0.15
C GLN A 16 10.99 -0.13 0.34
N LYS A 17 11.80 0.89 0.62
CA LYS A 17 13.18 0.71 1.05
C LYS A 17 13.27 0.04 2.43
N SER A 18 12.32 0.31 3.31
CA SER A 18 12.21 -0.38 4.60
C SER A 18 12.05 -1.89 4.37
N PHE A 19 11.17 -2.31 3.45
CA PHE A 19 11.00 -3.73 3.10
C PHE A 19 12.26 -4.34 2.46
N GLU A 20 12.92 -3.63 1.55
CA GLU A 20 14.16 -4.10 0.91
C GLU A 20 15.30 -4.27 1.91
N ASN A 21 15.46 -3.33 2.85
CA ASN A 21 16.46 -3.38 3.89
C ASN A 21 16.19 -4.54 4.86
N GLU A 22 14.95 -4.73 5.28
CA GLU A 22 14.57 -5.83 6.16
C GLU A 22 14.78 -7.19 5.48
N ALA A 23 14.37 -7.34 4.22
CA ALA A 23 14.63 -8.56 3.46
C ALA A 23 16.12 -8.85 3.27
N LYS A 24 16.95 -7.80 3.10
CA LYS A 24 18.40 -7.95 3.06
C LYS A 24 18.96 -8.42 4.41
N LYS A 25 18.51 -7.86 5.54
CA LYS A 25 18.91 -8.29 6.89
C LYS A 25 18.59 -9.77 7.14
N LEU A 26 17.49 -10.25 6.58
CA LEU A 26 17.03 -11.64 6.69
C LEU A 26 17.63 -12.59 5.64
N GLY A 27 18.48 -12.10 4.72
CA GLY A 27 19.10 -12.92 3.68
C GLY A 27 18.17 -13.35 2.54
N LEU A 28 16.98 -12.73 2.42
CA LEU A 28 15.95 -13.09 1.43
C LEU A 28 16.16 -12.46 0.04
N GLY A 29 17.13 -11.56 -0.09
CA GLY A 29 17.39 -10.83 -1.34
C GLY A 29 16.36 -9.73 -1.60
N LYS A 30 16.85 -8.52 -1.92
CA LYS A 30 15.99 -7.33 -2.09
C LYS A 30 14.91 -7.47 -3.17
N GLY A 31 15.20 -8.25 -4.24
CA GLY A 31 14.30 -8.39 -5.38
C GLY A 31 12.95 -9.03 -5.02
N ILE A 32 12.93 -9.97 -4.07
CA ILE A 32 11.70 -10.60 -3.59
C ILE A 32 10.81 -9.56 -2.89
N ALA A 33 11.39 -8.75 -1.99
CA ALA A 33 10.65 -7.69 -1.30
C ALA A 33 10.09 -6.64 -2.26
N THR A 34 10.90 -6.20 -3.24
CA THR A 34 10.46 -5.26 -4.28
C THR A 34 9.29 -5.84 -5.08
N GLN A 35 9.37 -7.09 -5.54
CA GLN A 35 8.31 -7.73 -6.32
C GLN A 35 7.00 -7.83 -5.52
N HIS A 36 7.06 -8.29 -4.26
CA HIS A 36 5.88 -8.37 -3.40
C HIS A 36 5.28 -6.99 -3.10
N PHE A 37 6.12 -5.98 -2.87
CA PHE A 37 5.67 -4.61 -2.65
C PHE A 37 4.91 -4.06 -3.85
N LEU A 38 5.46 -4.22 -5.07
CA LEU A 38 4.81 -3.77 -6.30
C LEU A 38 3.48 -4.50 -6.54
N SER A 39 3.46 -5.82 -6.36
CA SER A 39 2.21 -6.60 -6.50
C SER A 39 1.14 -6.17 -5.48
N MET A 40 1.55 -5.80 -4.26
CA MET A 40 0.63 -5.28 -3.24
C MET A 40 0.02 -3.93 -3.65
N VAL A 41 0.83 -3.02 -4.20
CA VAL A 41 0.35 -1.71 -4.67
C VAL A 41 -0.68 -1.86 -5.77
N GLU A 42 -0.40 -2.70 -6.78
CA GLU A 42 -1.33 -2.97 -7.88
C GLU A 42 -2.66 -3.57 -7.37
N LYS A 43 -2.57 -4.62 -6.56
CA LYS A 43 -3.76 -5.31 -6.02
C LYS A 43 -4.58 -4.44 -5.08
N PHE A 44 -3.96 -3.48 -4.39
CA PHE A 44 -4.68 -2.56 -3.52
C PHE A 44 -5.68 -1.71 -4.31
N GLU A 45 -5.28 -1.17 -5.46
CA GLU A 45 -6.19 -0.31 -6.24
C GLU A 45 -7.36 -1.11 -6.79
N MET A 46 -7.09 -2.32 -7.30
CA MET A 46 -8.14 -3.24 -7.75
C MET A 46 -9.10 -3.62 -6.61
N ALA A 47 -8.57 -3.95 -5.43
CA ALA A 47 -9.38 -4.26 -4.26
C ALA A 47 -10.20 -3.06 -3.80
N LEU A 48 -9.62 -1.86 -3.82
CA LEU A 48 -10.31 -0.64 -3.44
C LEU A 48 -11.45 -0.31 -4.40
N GLU A 49 -11.25 -0.48 -5.71
CA GLU A 49 -12.31 -0.34 -6.73
C GLU A 49 -13.43 -1.34 -6.51
N GLN A 50 -13.10 -2.62 -6.35
CA GLN A 50 -14.08 -3.67 -6.09
C GLN A 50 -14.89 -3.42 -4.81
N SER A 51 -14.22 -3.06 -3.70
CA SER A 51 -14.91 -2.71 -2.46
C SER A 51 -15.78 -1.47 -2.60
N THR A 52 -15.40 -0.50 -3.43
CA THR A 52 -16.23 0.68 -3.70
C THR A 52 -17.52 0.29 -4.40
N TYR A 53 -17.42 -0.55 -5.44
CA TYR A 53 -18.58 -1.07 -6.17
C TYR A 53 -19.54 -1.84 -5.24
N GLU A 54 -19.00 -2.75 -4.42
CA GLU A 54 -19.80 -3.54 -3.48
C GLU A 54 -20.53 -2.67 -2.44
N LEU A 55 -19.89 -1.59 -1.99
CA LEU A 55 -20.51 -0.64 -1.06
C LEU A 55 -21.59 0.21 -1.73
N GLU A 56 -21.40 0.61 -2.99
CA GLU A 56 -22.45 1.30 -3.75
C GLU A 56 -23.68 0.41 -3.95
N GLU A 57 -23.49 -0.86 -4.32
CA GLU A 57 -24.60 -1.83 -4.45
C GLU A 57 -25.36 -2.03 -3.14
N GLN A 58 -24.68 -1.94 -2.00
CA GLN A 58 -25.30 -2.00 -0.67
C GLN A 58 -25.99 -0.69 -0.25
N GLY A 59 -25.95 0.35 -1.09
CA GLY A 59 -26.61 1.64 -0.85
C GLY A 59 -25.74 2.68 -0.13
N TYR A 60 -24.44 2.44 0.03
CA TYR A 60 -23.51 3.43 0.60
C TYR A 60 -23.10 4.45 -0.46
N GLY A 61 -23.97 5.42 -0.75
CA GLY A 61 -23.76 6.44 -1.80
C GLY A 61 -22.56 7.39 -1.61
N VAL A 62 -21.79 7.25 -0.52
CA VAL A 62 -20.54 8.01 -0.28
C VAL A 62 -19.27 7.21 -0.62
N ALA A 63 -19.40 5.95 -1.04
CA ALA A 63 -18.27 5.04 -1.25
C ALA A 63 -17.25 5.59 -2.28
N VAL A 64 -17.74 6.12 -3.41
CA VAL A 64 -16.88 6.71 -4.45
C VAL A 64 -16.09 7.92 -3.95
N ASP A 65 -16.69 8.76 -3.10
CA ASP A 65 -15.99 9.92 -2.56
C ASP A 65 -14.92 9.52 -1.54
N ILE A 66 -15.17 8.46 -0.76
CA ILE A 66 -14.18 7.87 0.15
C ILE A 66 -13.02 7.28 -0.66
N GLN A 67 -13.31 6.52 -1.72
CA GLN A 67 -12.30 5.97 -2.64
C GLN A 67 -11.38 7.07 -3.17
N LYS A 68 -11.96 8.16 -3.70
CA LYS A 68 -11.21 9.31 -4.21
C LYS A 68 -10.34 9.95 -3.13
N GLN A 69 -10.82 10.04 -1.89
CA GLN A 69 -10.04 10.60 -0.79
C GLN A 69 -8.86 9.70 -0.41
N ILE A 70 -9.06 8.38 -0.39
CA ILE A 70 -7.99 7.40 -0.16
C ILE A 70 -6.93 7.55 -1.26
N LEU A 71 -7.33 7.54 -2.53
CA LEU A 71 -6.40 7.66 -3.67
C LEU A 71 -5.67 9.02 -3.74
N LYS A 72 -6.21 10.08 -3.13
CA LYS A 72 -5.56 11.41 -3.06
C LYS A 72 -4.61 11.60 -1.88
N LYS A 73 -4.81 10.87 -0.78
CA LYS A 73 -4.10 11.12 0.50
C LYS A 73 -3.31 9.92 1.03
N ALA A 74 -3.56 8.71 0.54
CA ALA A 74 -2.94 7.50 1.06
C ALA A 74 -1.51 7.29 0.53
N GLY A 75 -0.77 6.39 1.18
CA GLY A 75 0.63 6.10 0.87
C GLY A 75 0.90 5.70 -0.59
N ILE A 76 -0.09 5.15 -1.29
CA ILE A 76 0.02 4.78 -2.71
C ILE A 76 0.11 5.99 -3.63
N HIS A 77 -0.57 7.10 -3.30
CA HIS A 77 -0.45 8.34 -4.06
C HIS A 77 1.01 8.82 -4.06
N ASN A 78 1.61 8.88 -2.87
CA ASN A 78 3.00 9.28 -2.70
C ASN A 78 3.96 8.32 -3.41
N PHE A 79 3.70 7.01 -3.32
CA PHE A 79 4.49 5.99 -4.01
C PHE A 79 4.47 6.19 -5.53
N LYS A 80 3.31 6.47 -6.13
CA LYS A 80 3.21 6.72 -7.58
C LYS A 80 3.98 7.97 -7.97
N LEU A 81 3.86 9.07 -7.22
CA LEU A 81 4.59 10.32 -7.51
C LEU A 81 6.11 10.14 -7.49
N THR A 82 6.65 9.32 -6.58
CA THR A 82 8.10 9.11 -6.46
C THR A 82 8.67 8.11 -7.47
N ASN A 83 7.81 7.37 -8.18
CA ASN A 83 8.20 6.32 -9.13
C ASN A 83 7.64 6.55 -10.54
N SER A 84 7.15 7.77 -10.84
CA SER A 84 6.69 8.22 -12.18
C SER A 84 7.83 8.83 -13.00
#